data_AF-A0A2C9UN12-F1
#
_entry.id   AF-A0A2C9UN12-F1
#
_cell.length_a   1.000
_cell.length_b   1.000
_cell.length_c   1.000
_cell.angle_alpha   90.00
_cell.angle_beta   90.00
_cell.angle_gamma   90.00
#
_symmetry.space_group_name_H-M   'P 1'
#
loop_
_entity.id
_entity.type
_entity.pdbx_description
1 polymer ?
#
loop_
_entity_poly.entity_id
_entity_poly.type
_entity_poly.pdbx_seq_one_letter_code
_entity_poly.pdbx_strand_id
1 'polypeptide(L)'
;MSDLLPHGRVGYEALQVVLNYLYAGKLKPSPIEVSTCVDDLCHHDACRPAINFTVELLYASSIFLVPELVSLFQSRLVNFVNKAYVEDVIPILLVAFHCQASQLVAQCVNRIVRSDLDSILIEKDLPYQVSEEIKFLRKELTSDDEQKMEVVDPLREMRIRRIYKALDLDDIEQVKLVLADSDVTLDDANALHYAVAYCSPKIVDEVLSLGLANVNLRNSQGYTVLHIAALQREPSVIMSLLAKGACASDLTLEGRSAVSICRRLTRPKDWHAKTVQGQEASKFRLCIDVLERERQRNPTSTDVSITSLTLFDDLHRKLLYLENRVALARLLFPVEAKVTRDIAHADENLKELDLNETPTAQKKRLVSRLEALAKTGTGSVEICCILQAAIPYLALLENFFELTRPVHSSSFLIFLGKIHKKV
;
A
#
# COMPACT_ATOMS: atom_id res chain seq x y z
N MET A 1 12.41 10.14 -26.34
CA MET A 1 11.19 9.31 -26.26
C MET A 1 9.99 10.09 -25.75
N SER A 2 10.17 11.09 -24.88
CA SER A 2 9.10 12.02 -24.45
C SER A 2 8.43 12.76 -25.63
N ASP A 3 9.20 13.15 -26.66
CA ASP A 3 8.64 13.84 -27.85
C ASP A 3 7.78 12.93 -28.74
N LEU A 4 7.88 11.60 -28.59
CA LEU A 4 7.10 10.61 -29.34
C LEU A 4 5.85 10.13 -28.57
N LEU A 5 5.73 10.49 -27.28
CA LEU A 5 4.70 10.01 -26.36
C LEU A 5 4.03 11.21 -25.66
N PRO A 6 3.23 12.01 -26.38
CA PRO A 6 2.74 13.30 -25.88
C PRO A 6 1.80 13.20 -24.68
N HIS A 7 1.14 12.05 -24.47
CA HIS A 7 0.04 11.91 -23.51
C HIS A 7 0.14 10.65 -22.63
N GLY A 8 1.26 9.93 -22.67
CA GLY A 8 1.38 8.67 -21.95
C GLY A 8 2.81 8.16 -21.84
N ARG A 9 2.96 7.00 -21.19
CA ARG A 9 4.22 6.26 -21.14
C ARG A 9 3.97 4.87 -21.69
N VAL A 10 4.91 4.37 -22.49
CA VAL A 10 4.91 2.97 -22.95
C VAL A 10 6.10 2.29 -22.29
N GLY A 11 5.85 1.21 -21.56
CA GLY A 11 6.87 0.39 -20.95
C GLY A 11 7.70 -0.34 -22.01
N TYR A 12 8.92 -0.72 -21.63
CA TYR A 12 9.85 -1.42 -22.51
C TYR A 12 9.24 -2.72 -23.08
N GLU A 13 8.52 -3.47 -22.25
CA GLU A 13 7.90 -4.74 -22.60
C GLU A 13 6.75 -4.56 -23.60
N ALA A 14 5.90 -3.55 -23.39
CA ALA A 14 4.81 -3.25 -24.31
C ALA A 14 5.36 -2.83 -25.68
N LEU A 15 6.38 -1.96 -25.70
CA LEU A 15 7.09 -1.57 -26.91
C LEU A 15 7.70 -2.79 -27.63
N GLN A 16 8.35 -3.68 -26.89
CA GLN A 16 8.96 -4.88 -27.45
C GLN A 16 7.92 -5.83 -28.08
N VAL A 17 6.71 -5.92 -27.51
CA VAL A 17 5.61 -6.70 -28.10
C VAL A 17 5.17 -6.10 -29.43
N VAL A 18 4.96 -4.78 -29.50
CA VAL A 18 4.56 -4.10 -30.75
C VAL A 18 5.65 -4.22 -31.82
N LEU A 19 6.92 -3.99 -31.47
CA LEU A 19 8.03 -4.14 -32.41
C LEU A 19 8.16 -5.59 -32.91
N ASN A 20 8.04 -6.58 -32.03
CA ASN A 20 8.05 -7.99 -32.44
C ASN A 20 6.92 -8.31 -33.43
N TYR A 21 5.73 -7.74 -33.24
CA TYR A 21 4.64 -7.89 -34.20
C TYR A 21 4.99 -7.28 -35.55
N LEU A 22 5.55 -6.06 -35.57
CA LEU A 22 5.95 -5.37 -36.81
C LEU A 22 7.00 -6.16 -37.61
N TYR A 23 7.97 -6.79 -36.94
CA TYR A 23 9.03 -7.53 -37.61
C TYR A 23 8.66 -8.99 -37.94
N ALA A 24 7.88 -9.66 -37.09
CA ALA A 24 7.60 -11.09 -37.24
C ALA A 24 6.17 -11.40 -37.74
N GLY A 25 5.28 -10.40 -37.79
CA GLY A 25 3.87 -10.56 -38.13
C GLY A 25 3.05 -11.40 -37.13
N LYS A 26 3.63 -11.74 -35.97
CA LYS A 26 3.01 -12.60 -34.95
C LYS A 26 2.96 -11.91 -33.60
N LEU A 27 1.76 -11.84 -33.02
CA LEU A 27 1.57 -11.28 -31.69
C LEU A 27 1.95 -12.33 -30.63
N LYS A 28 2.95 -11.99 -29.81
CA LYS A 28 3.34 -12.81 -28.66
C LYS A 28 2.34 -12.67 -27.51
N PRO A 29 2.14 -13.70 -26.67
CA PRO A 29 1.32 -13.58 -25.48
C PRO A 29 1.89 -12.52 -24.53
N SER A 30 1.01 -11.87 -23.77
CA SER A 30 1.39 -10.88 -22.75
C SER A 30 2.28 -11.54 -21.68
N PRO A 31 3.46 -10.98 -21.35
CA PRO A 31 4.32 -11.56 -20.33
C PRO A 31 3.68 -11.44 -18.94
N ILE A 32 3.55 -12.58 -18.25
CA ILE A 32 2.90 -12.67 -16.94
C ILE A 32 3.54 -11.71 -15.93
N GLU A 33 4.87 -11.56 -15.97
CA GLU A 33 5.61 -10.71 -15.04
C GLU A 33 5.17 -9.23 -15.02
N VAL A 34 4.55 -8.75 -16.10
CA VAL A 34 4.06 -7.36 -16.23
C VAL A 34 2.56 -7.25 -16.40
N SER A 35 1.88 -8.33 -16.81
CA SER A 35 0.45 -8.33 -17.10
C SER A 35 -0.41 -9.01 -16.03
N THR A 36 0.16 -9.47 -14.91
CA THR A 36 -0.59 -9.94 -13.74
C THR A 36 -0.19 -9.18 -12.49
N CYS A 37 -1.01 -9.30 -11.43
CA CYS A 37 -0.67 -8.78 -10.10
C CYS A 37 -0.10 -9.89 -9.20
N VAL A 38 0.43 -9.50 -8.04
CA VAL A 38 0.96 -10.45 -7.03
C VAL A 38 -0.08 -10.92 -6.01
N ASP A 39 -1.36 -10.60 -6.22
CA ASP A 39 -2.44 -11.05 -5.35
C ASP A 39 -2.88 -12.48 -5.71
N ASP A 40 -2.60 -13.44 -4.83
CA ASP A 40 -2.92 -14.86 -5.01
C ASP A 40 -4.43 -15.14 -5.14
N LEU A 41 -5.28 -14.23 -4.65
CA LEU A 41 -6.74 -14.34 -4.74
C LEU A 41 -7.30 -13.77 -6.05
N CYS A 42 -6.46 -13.18 -6.90
CA CYS A 42 -6.91 -12.55 -8.14
C CYS A 42 -6.92 -13.55 -9.31
N HIS A 43 -8.06 -13.65 -10.01
CA HIS A 43 -8.15 -14.43 -11.25
C HIS A 43 -7.43 -13.80 -12.46
N HIS A 44 -6.88 -12.59 -12.30
CA HIS A 44 -6.21 -11.81 -13.33
C HIS A 44 -7.02 -11.48 -14.60
N ASP A 45 -8.35 -11.68 -14.59
CA ASP A 45 -9.25 -11.35 -15.70
C ASP A 45 -9.20 -9.88 -16.15
N ALA A 46 -9.12 -8.96 -15.19
CA ALA A 46 -9.07 -7.50 -15.41
C ALA A 46 -8.33 -6.81 -14.25
N CYS A 47 -7.21 -7.37 -13.80
CA CYS A 47 -6.40 -6.74 -12.76
C CYS A 47 -5.66 -5.49 -13.29
N ARG A 48 -5.31 -4.55 -12.41
CA ARG A 48 -4.72 -3.27 -12.81
C ARG A 48 -3.43 -3.42 -13.65
N PRO A 49 -2.50 -4.36 -13.36
CA PRO A 49 -1.40 -4.70 -14.27
C PRO A 49 -1.81 -5.13 -15.68
N ALA A 50 -2.83 -6.01 -15.80
CA ALA A 50 -3.33 -6.46 -17.10
C ALA A 50 -3.92 -5.29 -17.91
N ILE A 51 -4.68 -4.43 -17.22
CA ILE A 51 -5.26 -3.21 -17.79
C ILE A 51 -4.16 -2.27 -18.25
N ASN A 52 -3.25 -1.87 -17.36
CA ASN A 52 -2.17 -0.94 -17.68
C ASN A 52 -1.31 -1.46 -18.84
N PHE A 53 -0.95 -2.74 -18.84
CA PHE A 53 -0.19 -3.34 -19.95
C PHE A 53 -0.94 -3.29 -21.28
N THR A 54 -2.24 -3.57 -21.28
CA THR A 54 -3.07 -3.51 -22.50
C THR A 54 -3.28 -2.06 -22.97
N VAL A 55 -3.41 -1.12 -22.03
CA VAL A 55 -3.46 0.32 -22.29
C VAL A 55 -2.17 0.81 -22.96
N GLU A 56 -1.00 0.39 -22.45
CA GLU A 56 0.29 0.68 -23.07
C GLU A 56 0.39 0.10 -24.49
N LEU A 57 -0.09 -1.13 -24.70
CA LEU A 57 -0.12 -1.77 -26.02
C LEU A 57 -1.03 -1.04 -27.01
N LEU A 58 -2.21 -0.61 -26.59
CA LEU A 58 -3.11 0.20 -27.41
C LEU A 58 -2.43 1.52 -27.80
N TYR A 59 -1.85 2.22 -26.81
CA TYR A 59 -1.22 3.51 -27.05
C TYR A 59 -0.02 3.39 -27.99
N ALA A 60 0.85 2.40 -27.78
CA ALA A 60 1.96 2.11 -28.66
C ALA A 60 1.48 1.77 -30.09
N SER A 61 0.48 0.89 -30.22
CA SER A 61 -0.07 0.49 -31.53
C SER A 61 -0.67 1.69 -32.28
N SER A 62 -1.29 2.62 -31.56
CA SER A 62 -1.80 3.87 -32.13
C SER A 62 -0.68 4.77 -32.65
N ILE A 63 0.45 4.85 -31.95
CA ILE A 63 1.60 5.68 -32.35
C ILE A 63 2.30 5.11 -33.57
N PHE A 64 2.47 3.79 -33.61
CA PHE A 64 3.05 3.09 -34.76
C PHE A 64 2.06 2.92 -35.93
N LEU A 65 0.83 3.44 -35.81
CA LEU A 65 -0.22 3.41 -36.82
C LEU A 65 -0.52 1.97 -37.30
N VAL A 66 -0.69 1.04 -36.36
CA VAL A 66 -0.99 -0.38 -36.64
C VAL A 66 -2.48 -0.67 -36.35
N PRO A 67 -3.39 -0.51 -37.32
CA PRO A 67 -4.83 -0.52 -37.08
C PRO A 67 -5.35 -1.89 -36.59
N GLU A 68 -4.75 -3.00 -37.02
CA GLU A 68 -5.15 -4.34 -36.60
C GLU A 68 -4.92 -4.55 -35.10
N LEU A 69 -3.78 -4.07 -34.59
CA LEU A 69 -3.47 -4.13 -33.16
C LEU A 69 -4.34 -3.16 -32.35
N VAL A 70 -4.60 -1.96 -32.88
CA VAL A 70 -5.51 -1.00 -32.24
C VAL A 70 -6.90 -1.62 -32.06
N SER A 71 -7.47 -2.23 -33.10
CA SER A 71 -8.77 -2.90 -33.02
C SER A 71 -8.77 -4.06 -32.02
N LEU A 72 -7.72 -4.88 -32.02
CA LEU A 72 -7.57 -6.01 -31.10
C LEU A 72 -7.52 -5.54 -29.64
N PHE A 73 -6.70 -4.54 -29.32
CA PHE A 73 -6.56 -4.05 -27.95
C PHE A 73 -7.76 -3.24 -27.49
N GLN A 74 -8.43 -2.50 -28.39
CA GLN A 74 -9.73 -1.88 -28.09
C GLN A 74 -10.76 -2.93 -27.67
N SER A 75 -10.92 -4.02 -28.44
CA SER A 75 -11.84 -5.10 -28.09
C SER A 75 -11.51 -5.73 -26.74
N ARG A 76 -10.22 -5.94 -26.44
CA ARG A 76 -9.78 -6.45 -25.14
C ARG A 76 -10.12 -5.50 -23.99
N LEU A 77 -9.90 -4.20 -24.17
CA LEU A 77 -10.19 -3.19 -23.16
C LEU A 77 -11.69 -3.04 -22.89
N VAL A 78 -12.54 -3.16 -23.92
CA VAL A 78 -14.00 -3.22 -23.76
C VAL A 78 -14.41 -4.32 -22.78
N ASN A 79 -13.80 -5.50 -22.89
CA ASN A 79 -14.05 -6.61 -21.95
C ASN A 79 -13.58 -6.28 -20.52
N PHE A 80 -12.51 -5.51 -20.37
CA PHE A 80 -12.03 -5.08 -19.06
C PHE A 80 -12.93 -4.05 -18.40
N VAL A 81 -13.50 -3.09 -19.15
CA VAL A 81 -14.38 -2.03 -18.58
C VAL A 81 -15.53 -2.61 -17.76
N ASN A 82 -16.08 -3.75 -18.17
CA ASN A 82 -17.19 -4.41 -17.46
C ASN A 82 -16.77 -5.20 -16.22
N LYS A 83 -15.51 -5.64 -16.15
CA LYS A 83 -14.99 -6.51 -15.07
C LYS A 83 -14.10 -5.78 -14.07
N ALA A 84 -13.50 -4.67 -14.48
CA ALA A 84 -12.58 -3.89 -13.68
C ALA A 84 -13.31 -3.10 -12.59
N TYR A 85 -12.56 -2.72 -11.55
CA TYR A 85 -13.04 -1.68 -10.64
C TYR A 85 -13.17 -0.36 -11.37
N VAL A 86 -14.04 0.50 -10.87
CA VAL A 86 -14.32 1.80 -11.50
C VAL A 86 -13.06 2.67 -11.55
N GLU A 87 -12.24 2.64 -10.50
CA GLU A 87 -10.93 3.31 -10.43
C GLU A 87 -9.95 2.82 -11.52
N ASP A 88 -10.12 1.57 -11.97
CA ASP A 88 -9.32 0.91 -12.99
C ASP A 88 -9.79 1.21 -14.42
N VAL A 89 -10.96 1.82 -14.59
CA VAL A 89 -11.48 2.28 -15.89
C VAL A 89 -10.84 3.59 -16.34
N ILE A 90 -10.41 4.44 -15.40
CA ILE A 90 -9.76 5.74 -15.67
C ILE A 90 -8.58 5.65 -16.67
N PRO A 91 -7.57 4.77 -16.48
CA PRO A 91 -6.47 4.67 -17.44
C PRO A 91 -6.93 4.19 -18.83
N ILE A 92 -8.00 3.38 -18.89
CA ILE A 92 -8.59 2.93 -20.16
C ILE A 92 -9.21 4.13 -20.87
N LEU A 93 -10.00 4.92 -20.15
CA LEU A 93 -10.66 6.12 -20.67
C LEU A 93 -9.65 7.14 -21.19
N LEU A 94 -8.58 7.41 -20.42
CA LEU A 94 -7.54 8.38 -20.82
C LEU A 94 -6.89 7.99 -22.16
N VAL A 95 -6.43 6.74 -22.30
CA VAL A 95 -5.82 6.30 -23.56
C VAL A 95 -6.85 6.20 -24.68
N ALA A 96 -8.08 5.75 -24.39
CA ALA A 96 -9.15 5.74 -25.38
C ALA A 96 -9.44 7.15 -25.93
N PHE A 97 -9.44 8.16 -25.05
CA PHE A 97 -9.63 9.56 -25.42
C PHE A 97 -8.49 10.06 -26.31
N HIS A 98 -7.23 9.83 -25.91
CA HIS A 98 -6.06 10.25 -26.69
C HIS A 98 -5.92 9.52 -28.03
N CYS A 99 -6.32 8.24 -28.10
CA CYS A 99 -6.34 7.46 -29.33
C CYS A 99 -7.63 7.67 -30.16
N GLN A 100 -8.51 8.59 -29.77
CA GLN A 100 -9.78 8.88 -30.47
C GLN A 100 -10.68 7.64 -30.64
N ALA A 101 -10.63 6.70 -29.69
CA ALA A 101 -11.41 5.48 -29.68
C ALA A 101 -12.83 5.73 -29.14
N SER A 102 -13.68 6.39 -29.93
CA SER A 102 -15.00 6.89 -29.50
C SER A 102 -15.91 5.84 -28.84
N GLN A 103 -15.96 4.62 -29.36
CA GLN A 103 -16.76 3.54 -28.78
C GLN A 103 -16.27 3.15 -27.38
N LEU A 104 -14.96 3.05 -27.18
CA LEU A 104 -14.37 2.69 -25.89
C LEU A 104 -14.53 3.83 -24.88
N VAL A 105 -14.37 5.09 -25.32
CA VAL A 105 -14.65 6.28 -24.50
C VAL A 105 -16.10 6.26 -24.02
N ALA A 106 -17.07 6.08 -24.92
CA ALA A 106 -18.49 6.06 -24.57
C ALA A 106 -18.80 4.98 -23.52
N GLN A 107 -18.23 3.77 -23.67
CA GLN A 107 -18.42 2.70 -22.69
C GLN A 107 -17.80 3.02 -21.33
N CYS A 108 -16.60 3.60 -21.30
CA CYS A 108 -15.96 4.01 -20.06
C CYS A 108 -16.75 5.11 -19.34
N VAL A 109 -17.17 6.16 -20.07
CA VAL A 109 -18.00 7.25 -19.55
C VAL A 109 -19.30 6.68 -18.97
N ASN A 110 -19.99 5.82 -19.73
CA ASN A 110 -21.23 5.20 -19.31
C ASN A 110 -21.07 4.30 -18.05
N ARG A 111 -19.91 3.67 -17.89
CA ARG A 111 -19.56 2.90 -16.67
C ARG A 111 -19.31 3.80 -15.47
N ILE A 112 -18.62 4.92 -15.65
CA ILE A 112 -18.30 5.89 -14.59
C ILE A 112 -19.56 6.67 -14.17
N VAL A 113 -20.40 7.08 -15.12
CA VAL A 113 -21.66 7.78 -14.85
C VAL A 113 -22.56 6.97 -13.90
N ARG A 114 -22.66 5.65 -14.10
CA ARG A 114 -23.44 4.74 -13.21
C ARG A 114 -22.74 4.35 -11.91
N SER A 115 -21.55 4.86 -11.65
CA SER A 115 -20.78 4.52 -10.44
C SER A 115 -20.86 5.62 -9.38
N ASP A 116 -20.51 5.26 -8.16
CA ASP A 116 -20.32 6.13 -7.00
C ASP A 116 -18.93 6.81 -6.97
N LEU A 117 -18.21 6.86 -8.11
CA LEU A 117 -16.90 7.49 -8.19
C LEU A 117 -16.95 8.96 -7.79
N ASP A 118 -16.05 9.36 -6.89
CA ASP A 118 -16.02 10.69 -6.31
C ASP A 118 -15.84 11.81 -7.35
N SER A 119 -16.56 12.91 -7.17
CA SER A 119 -16.57 14.06 -8.07
C SER A 119 -15.20 14.73 -8.15
N ILE A 120 -14.45 14.76 -7.04
CA ILE A 120 -13.11 15.35 -6.99
C ILE A 120 -12.15 14.56 -7.88
N LEU A 121 -12.21 13.24 -7.80
CA LEU A 121 -11.40 12.35 -8.62
C LEU A 121 -11.71 12.52 -10.11
N ILE A 122 -12.99 12.68 -10.47
CA ILE A 122 -13.39 12.99 -11.84
C ILE A 122 -12.82 14.33 -12.31
N GLU A 123 -12.80 15.35 -11.45
CA GLU A 123 -12.26 16.68 -11.79
C GLU A 123 -10.73 16.70 -11.90
N LYS A 124 -10.03 15.87 -11.11
CA LYS A 124 -8.56 15.86 -11.03
C LYS A 124 -7.91 14.91 -12.03
N ASP A 125 -8.49 13.73 -12.24
CA ASP A 125 -7.86 12.65 -13.02
C ASP A 125 -8.30 12.60 -14.49
N LEU A 126 -9.40 13.30 -14.87
CA LEU A 126 -9.94 13.25 -16.22
C LEU A 126 -9.80 14.59 -16.98
N PRO A 127 -9.72 14.56 -18.33
CA PRO A 127 -9.76 15.76 -19.14
C PRO A 127 -11.05 16.54 -18.91
N TYR A 128 -10.95 17.88 -18.91
CA TYR A 128 -12.07 18.77 -18.65
C TYR A 128 -13.33 18.42 -19.46
N GLN A 129 -13.18 18.16 -20.76
CA GLN A 129 -14.30 17.80 -21.65
C GLN A 129 -15.05 16.56 -21.14
N VAL A 130 -14.32 15.53 -20.73
CA VAL A 130 -14.88 14.27 -20.25
C VAL A 130 -15.46 14.43 -18.86
N SER A 131 -14.81 15.22 -17.99
CA SER A 131 -15.32 15.49 -16.64
C SER A 131 -16.66 16.22 -16.66
N GLU A 132 -16.83 17.21 -17.56
CA GLU A 132 -18.07 17.97 -17.68
C GLU A 132 -19.18 17.11 -18.30
N GLU A 133 -18.85 16.28 -19.28
CA GLU A 133 -19.78 15.29 -19.85
C GLU A 133 -20.30 14.33 -18.75
N ILE A 134 -19.41 13.77 -17.92
CA ILE A 134 -19.81 12.87 -16.83
C ILE A 134 -20.70 13.58 -15.81
N LYS A 135 -20.36 14.81 -15.41
CA LYS A 135 -21.17 15.60 -14.47
C LYS A 135 -22.54 15.92 -15.05
N PHE A 136 -22.61 16.28 -16.32
CA PHE A 136 -23.86 16.56 -17.02
C PHE A 136 -24.76 15.31 -17.03
N LEU A 137 -24.23 14.17 -17.47
CA LEU A 137 -24.98 12.91 -17.55
C LEU A 137 -25.44 12.40 -16.17
N ARG A 138 -24.63 12.59 -15.12
CA ARG A 138 -25.05 12.25 -13.74
C ARG A 138 -26.22 13.10 -13.28
N LYS A 139 -26.25 14.39 -13.63
CA LYS A 139 -27.38 15.29 -13.30
C LYS A 139 -28.67 14.85 -13.99
N GLU A 140 -28.60 14.49 -15.28
CA GLU A 140 -29.75 13.98 -16.03
C GLU A 140 -30.32 12.70 -15.41
N LEU A 141 -29.48 11.78 -14.94
CA LEU A 141 -29.94 10.57 -14.25
C LEU A 141 -30.63 10.86 -12.92
N THR A 142 -30.21 11.90 -12.20
CA THR A 142 -30.81 12.27 -10.92
C THR A 142 -32.09 13.09 -11.06
N SER A 143 -32.32 13.76 -12.19
CA SER A 143 -33.55 14.54 -12.42
C SER A 143 -34.80 13.71 -12.64
N ASP A 144 -34.65 12.40 -12.92
CA ASP A 144 -35.79 11.48 -13.06
C ASP A 144 -36.29 10.92 -11.69
N ASP A 145 -35.52 11.10 -10.61
CA ASP A 145 -35.79 10.56 -9.26
C ASP A 145 -36.03 11.70 -8.25
N GLU A 146 -37.10 12.48 -8.45
CA GLU A 146 -37.56 13.43 -7.43
C GLU A 146 -38.07 12.67 -6.19
N GLN A 147 -37.22 12.53 -5.16
CA GLN A 147 -37.50 12.82 -3.73
C GLN A 147 -36.51 12.09 -2.80
N LYS A 148 -35.38 12.76 -2.50
CA LYS A 148 -34.65 12.83 -1.21
C LYS A 148 -33.21 13.26 -1.48
N MET A 149 -33.00 14.52 -1.87
CA MET A 149 -31.66 15.10 -1.80
C MET A 149 -31.65 16.08 -0.63
N GLU A 150 -30.83 15.79 0.38
CA GLU A 150 -30.41 16.80 1.33
C GLU A 150 -29.89 17.99 0.53
N VAL A 151 -30.44 19.17 0.79
CA VAL A 151 -29.97 20.42 0.22
C VAL A 151 -28.52 20.59 0.70
N VAL A 152 -27.55 20.18 -0.12
CA VAL A 152 -26.15 20.50 0.13
C VAL A 152 -26.06 22.02 0.08
N ASP A 153 -25.85 22.64 1.23
CA ASP A 153 -25.70 24.09 1.35
C ASP A 153 -24.60 24.56 0.38
N PRO A 154 -24.91 25.38 -0.64
CA PRO A 154 -23.93 25.87 -1.60
C PRO A 154 -22.74 26.57 -0.93
N LEU A 155 -22.95 27.16 0.25
CA LEU A 155 -21.89 27.78 1.05
C LEU A 155 -20.93 26.73 1.63
N ARG A 156 -21.43 25.58 2.09
CA ARG A 156 -20.61 24.47 2.61
C ARG A 156 -19.72 23.89 1.51
N GLU A 157 -20.26 23.67 0.32
CA GLU A 157 -19.47 23.19 -0.83
C GLU A 157 -18.38 24.21 -1.23
N MET A 158 -18.72 25.51 -1.25
CA MET A 158 -17.74 26.57 -1.52
C MET A 158 -16.61 26.59 -0.49
N ARG A 159 -16.91 26.38 0.80
CA ARG A 159 -15.91 26.31 1.87
C ARG A 159 -14.99 25.10 1.70
N ILE A 160 -15.54 23.92 1.43
CA ILE A 160 -14.76 22.70 1.14
C ILE A 160 -13.81 22.93 -0.06
N ARG A 161 -14.30 23.53 -1.15
CA ARG A 161 -13.46 23.87 -2.31
C ARG A 161 -12.32 24.84 -1.98
N ARG A 162 -12.52 25.78 -1.04
CA ARG A 162 -11.44 26.67 -0.57
C ARG A 162 -10.37 25.90 0.19
N ILE A 163 -10.75 24.92 1.02
CA ILE A 163 -9.81 24.04 1.72
C ILE A 163 -8.94 23.28 0.71
N TYR A 164 -9.56 22.65 -0.30
CA TYR A 164 -8.81 21.94 -1.34
C TYR A 164 -7.90 22.85 -2.15
N LYS A 165 -8.34 24.06 -2.46
CA LYS A 165 -7.50 25.06 -3.15
C LYS A 165 -6.29 25.45 -2.30
N ALA A 166 -6.44 25.61 -0.99
CA ALA A 166 -5.32 25.89 -0.10
C ALA A 166 -4.34 24.71 -0.04
N LEU A 167 -4.84 23.47 -0.01
CA LEU A 167 -4.03 22.26 -0.08
C LEU A 167 -3.28 22.10 -1.41
N ASP A 168 -3.91 22.46 -2.54
CA ASP A 168 -3.25 22.48 -3.85
C ASP A 168 -2.12 23.53 -3.94
N LEU A 169 -2.22 24.60 -3.14
CA LEU A 169 -1.24 25.68 -3.06
C LEU A 169 -0.17 25.43 -1.99
N ASP A 170 -0.20 24.26 -1.33
CA ASP A 170 0.70 23.90 -0.23
C ASP A 170 0.64 24.94 0.94
N ASP A 171 -0.49 25.62 1.14
CA ASP A 171 -0.65 26.69 2.13
C ASP A 171 -1.50 26.24 3.33
N ILE A 172 -0.84 25.66 4.34
CA ILE A 172 -1.49 25.18 5.57
C ILE A 172 -2.02 26.33 6.44
N GLU A 173 -1.44 27.52 6.37
CA GLU A 173 -1.94 28.66 7.14
C GLU A 173 -3.29 29.13 6.58
N GLN A 174 -3.47 29.10 5.25
CA GLN A 174 -4.78 29.31 4.64
C GLN A 174 -5.78 28.22 5.02
N VAL A 175 -5.35 26.96 5.13
CA VAL A 175 -6.22 25.88 5.64
C VAL A 175 -6.68 26.21 7.07
N LYS A 176 -5.77 26.58 7.97
CA LYS A 176 -6.11 26.97 9.35
C LYS A 176 -7.04 28.18 9.40
N LEU A 177 -6.81 29.19 8.56
CA LEU A 177 -7.65 30.38 8.49
C LEU A 177 -9.07 30.02 8.05
N VAL A 178 -9.21 29.21 7.00
CA VAL A 178 -10.53 28.75 6.53
C VAL A 178 -11.24 27.93 7.60
N LEU A 179 -10.53 27.08 8.34
CA LEU A 179 -11.09 26.32 9.47
C LEU A 179 -11.51 27.21 10.64
N ALA A 180 -10.81 28.33 10.89
CA ALA A 180 -11.17 29.28 11.95
C ALA A 180 -12.39 30.15 11.58
N ASP A 181 -12.50 30.51 10.30
CA ASP A 181 -13.57 31.37 9.76
C ASP A 181 -14.82 30.58 9.34
N SER A 182 -14.81 29.24 9.40
CA SER A 182 -15.92 28.40 8.97
C SER A 182 -16.32 27.33 9.99
N ASP A 183 -17.53 26.81 9.81
CA ASP A 183 -18.09 25.68 10.56
C ASP A 183 -17.69 24.30 9.99
N VAL A 184 -16.91 24.28 8.90
CA VAL A 184 -16.53 23.04 8.20
C VAL A 184 -15.25 22.50 8.81
N THR A 185 -15.28 21.25 9.27
CA THR A 185 -14.09 20.56 9.77
C THR A 185 -13.27 19.92 8.64
N LEU A 186 -12.03 19.53 8.92
CA LEU A 186 -11.23 18.74 7.98
C LEU A 186 -11.90 17.41 7.61
N ASP A 187 -12.63 16.81 8.56
CA ASP A 187 -13.35 15.55 8.38
C ASP A 187 -14.60 15.75 7.50
N ASP A 188 -15.35 16.84 7.70
CA ASP A 188 -16.48 17.22 6.82
C ASP A 188 -16.05 17.37 5.36
N ALA A 189 -14.85 17.89 5.17
CA ALA A 189 -14.24 18.10 3.87
C ALA A 189 -13.46 16.88 3.36
N ASN A 190 -13.42 15.73 4.05
CA ASN A 190 -12.51 14.61 3.70
C ASN A 190 -11.08 15.08 3.33
N ALA A 191 -10.61 16.15 3.98
CA ALA A 191 -9.43 16.89 3.55
C ALA A 191 -8.15 16.05 3.63
N LEU A 192 -8.08 15.12 4.59
CA LEU A 192 -6.97 14.17 4.68
C LEU A 192 -6.99 13.15 3.54
N HIS A 193 -8.16 12.65 3.11
CA HIS A 193 -8.26 11.81 1.90
C HIS A 193 -7.79 12.57 0.67
N TYR A 194 -8.19 13.83 0.53
CA TYR A 194 -7.76 14.71 -0.55
C TYR A 194 -6.24 14.91 -0.54
N ALA A 195 -5.66 15.29 0.61
CA ALA A 195 -4.24 15.55 0.75
C ALA A 195 -3.41 14.30 0.41
N VAL A 196 -3.82 13.13 0.88
CA VAL A 196 -3.16 11.86 0.57
C VAL A 196 -3.26 11.51 -0.91
N ALA A 197 -4.36 11.84 -1.58
CA ALA A 197 -4.57 11.52 -2.99
C ALA A 197 -3.78 12.44 -3.94
N TYR A 198 -3.70 13.74 -3.66
CA TYR A 198 -3.26 14.73 -4.65
C TYR A 198 -2.11 15.64 -4.20
N CYS A 199 -1.84 15.74 -2.90
CA CYS A 199 -0.80 16.64 -2.38
C CYS A 199 0.53 15.91 -2.14
N SER A 200 1.57 16.69 -1.85
CA SER A 200 2.88 16.12 -1.51
C SER A 200 2.88 15.43 -0.13
N PRO A 201 3.75 14.43 0.11
CA PRO A 201 3.85 13.79 1.43
C PRO A 201 4.12 14.77 2.59
N LYS A 202 4.79 15.90 2.31
CA LYS A 202 5.03 16.95 3.30
C LYS A 202 3.73 17.58 3.79
N ILE A 203 2.84 17.93 2.87
CA ILE A 203 1.52 18.49 3.20
C ILE A 203 0.68 17.48 3.97
N VAL A 204 0.77 16.20 3.61
CA VAL A 204 0.10 15.13 4.36
C VAL A 204 0.58 15.11 5.82
N ASP A 205 1.90 15.16 6.05
CA ASP A 205 2.47 15.19 7.39
C ASP A 205 2.06 16.45 8.17
N GLU A 206 2.03 17.61 7.51
CA GLU A 206 1.59 18.87 8.11
C GLU A 206 0.11 18.83 8.49
N VAL A 207 -0.78 18.32 7.63
CA VAL A 207 -2.21 18.13 7.94
C VAL A 207 -2.40 17.16 9.11
N LEU A 208 -1.63 16.05 9.14
CA LEU A 208 -1.63 15.11 10.26
C LEU A 208 -1.08 15.70 11.57
N SER A 209 -0.19 16.69 11.47
CA SER A 209 0.38 17.39 12.63
C SER A 209 -0.63 18.30 13.34
N LEU A 210 -1.64 18.79 12.61
CA LEU A 210 -2.73 19.60 13.19
C LEU A 210 -3.54 18.81 14.22
N GLY A 211 -3.60 17.48 14.09
CA GLY A 211 -4.34 16.61 15.01
C GLY A 211 -5.86 16.81 14.98
N LEU A 212 -6.38 17.49 13.95
CA LEU A 212 -7.80 17.82 13.79
C LEU A 212 -8.56 16.84 12.88
N ALA A 213 -7.86 15.95 12.20
CA ALA A 213 -8.46 15.01 11.24
C ALA A 213 -8.48 13.58 11.79
N ASN A 214 -9.60 12.88 11.59
CA ASN A 214 -9.74 11.48 11.94
C ASN A 214 -9.10 10.58 10.88
N VAL A 215 -8.00 9.92 11.27
CA VAL A 215 -7.21 9.03 10.40
C VAL A 215 -7.97 7.75 10.00
N ASN A 216 -9.04 7.38 10.68
CA ASN A 216 -9.85 6.20 10.35
C ASN A 216 -11.21 6.57 9.72
N LEU A 217 -11.40 7.83 9.35
CA LEU A 217 -12.61 8.28 8.66
C LEU A 217 -12.75 7.55 7.32
N ARG A 218 -13.98 7.10 7.03
CA ARG A 218 -14.34 6.47 5.76
C ARG A 218 -15.04 7.49 4.86
N ASN A 219 -14.61 7.61 3.61
CA ASN A 219 -15.31 8.41 2.62
C ASN A 219 -16.62 7.72 2.15
N SER A 220 -17.34 8.35 1.22
CA SER A 220 -18.61 7.82 0.66
C SER A 220 -18.50 6.42 0.06
N GLN A 221 -17.31 6.04 -0.42
CA GLN A 221 -17.01 4.73 -1.01
C GLN A 221 -16.48 3.73 0.04
N GLY A 222 -16.40 4.12 1.31
CA GLY A 222 -15.86 3.33 2.42
C GLY A 222 -14.34 3.25 2.49
N TYR A 223 -13.62 4.09 1.75
CA TYR A 223 -12.16 4.16 1.81
C TYR A 223 -11.71 4.93 3.04
N THR A 224 -10.79 4.35 3.82
CA THR A 224 -9.98 5.08 4.79
C THR A 224 -8.81 5.75 4.07
N VAL A 225 -8.19 6.73 4.69
CA VAL A 225 -6.99 7.38 4.14
C VAL A 225 -5.84 6.39 3.92
N LEU A 226 -5.79 5.29 4.68
CA LEU A 226 -4.82 4.22 4.48
C LEU A 226 -5.09 3.43 3.18
N HIS A 227 -6.35 3.23 2.80
CA HIS A 227 -6.70 2.66 1.49
C HIS A 227 -6.27 3.59 0.34
N ILE A 228 -6.45 4.90 0.49
CA ILE A 228 -6.00 5.89 -0.51
C ILE A 228 -4.47 5.91 -0.60
N ALA A 229 -3.75 5.88 0.53
CA ALA A 229 -2.29 5.80 0.55
C ALA A 229 -1.78 4.52 -0.14
N ALA A 230 -2.49 3.39 0.02
CA ALA A 230 -2.20 2.15 -0.68
C ALA A 230 -2.37 2.27 -2.21
N LEU A 231 -3.35 3.05 -2.69
CA LEU A 231 -3.53 3.36 -4.12
C LEU A 231 -2.37 4.21 -4.67
N GLN A 232 -1.89 5.19 -3.89
CA GLN A 232 -0.78 6.07 -4.28
C GLN A 232 0.58 5.38 -4.23
N ARG A 233 0.71 4.31 -3.44
CA ARG A 233 1.91 3.48 -3.28
C ARG A 233 3.10 4.28 -2.73
N GLU A 234 2.82 5.17 -1.79
CA GLU A 234 3.85 5.97 -1.11
C GLU A 234 4.10 5.43 0.31
N PRO A 235 5.21 4.72 0.55
CA PRO A 235 5.46 4.06 1.83
C PRO A 235 5.66 5.06 2.98
N SER A 236 6.19 6.26 2.72
CA SER A 236 6.35 7.29 3.76
C SER A 236 4.99 7.72 4.33
N VAL A 237 4.04 8.01 3.45
CA VAL A 237 2.67 8.39 3.84
C VAL A 237 1.99 7.25 4.62
N ILE A 238 2.13 6.00 4.15
CA ILE A 238 1.60 4.83 4.86
C ILE A 238 2.18 4.75 6.29
N MET A 239 3.49 4.93 6.46
CA MET A 239 4.12 4.92 7.78
C MET A 239 3.64 6.08 8.66
N SER A 240 3.53 7.30 8.13
CA SER A 240 3.00 8.46 8.88
C SER A 240 1.58 8.22 9.38
N LEU A 241 0.71 7.66 8.52
CA LEU A 241 -0.67 7.33 8.89
C LEU A 241 -0.74 6.24 9.97
N LEU A 242 0.06 5.18 9.84
CA LEU A 242 0.12 4.10 10.84
C LEU A 242 0.64 4.61 12.19
N ALA A 243 1.64 5.49 12.19
CA ALA A 243 2.15 6.14 13.41
C ALA A 243 1.09 7.01 14.11
N LYS A 244 0.12 7.55 13.35
CA LYS A 244 -1.03 8.30 13.85
C LYS A 244 -2.24 7.42 14.20
N GLY A 245 -2.08 6.09 14.20
CA GLY A 245 -3.12 5.15 14.63
C GLY A 245 -4.10 4.71 13.53
N ALA A 246 -3.69 4.77 12.25
CA ALA A 246 -4.47 4.19 11.16
C ALA A 246 -4.65 2.67 11.33
N CYS A 247 -5.87 2.18 11.13
CA CYS A 247 -6.17 0.75 11.21
C CYS A 247 -5.85 0.03 9.91
N ALA A 248 -4.81 -0.82 9.93
CA ALA A 248 -4.41 -1.65 8.78
C ALA A 248 -5.40 -2.77 8.44
N SER A 249 -6.31 -3.11 9.36
CA SER A 249 -7.28 -4.20 9.23
C SER A 249 -8.64 -3.75 8.69
N ASP A 250 -8.84 -2.44 8.48
CA ASP A 250 -10.08 -1.93 7.90
C ASP A 250 -10.30 -2.45 6.48
N LEU A 251 -11.59 -2.57 6.12
CA LEU A 251 -12.03 -3.02 4.81
C LEU A 251 -12.89 -1.94 4.16
N THR A 252 -12.74 -1.79 2.83
CA THR A 252 -13.65 -0.97 2.00
C THR A 252 -15.05 -1.60 1.93
N LEU A 253 -16.03 -0.91 1.35
CA LEU A 253 -17.36 -1.48 1.10
C LEU A 253 -17.33 -2.74 0.21
N GLU A 254 -16.31 -2.86 -0.64
CA GLU A 254 -16.08 -4.02 -1.48
C GLU A 254 -15.27 -5.14 -0.78
N GLY A 255 -15.00 -5.01 0.51
CA GLY A 255 -14.25 -6.00 1.29
C GLY A 255 -12.75 -6.02 0.99
N ARG A 256 -12.19 -4.96 0.39
CA ARG A 256 -10.74 -4.85 0.13
C ARG A 256 -10.02 -4.27 1.33
N SER A 257 -8.92 -4.90 1.75
CA SER A 257 -7.97 -4.33 2.71
C SER A 257 -6.90 -3.49 1.99
N ALA A 258 -6.22 -2.60 2.73
CA ALA A 258 -5.08 -1.83 2.20
C ALA A 258 -3.98 -2.72 1.59
N VAL A 259 -3.68 -3.86 2.24
CA VAL A 259 -2.72 -4.85 1.71
C VAL A 259 -3.19 -5.42 0.37
N SER A 260 -4.45 -5.83 0.27
CA SER A 260 -5.00 -6.39 -0.96
C SER A 260 -4.95 -5.40 -2.11
N ILE A 261 -5.21 -4.11 -1.86
CA ILE A 261 -5.08 -3.04 -2.84
C ILE A 261 -3.63 -2.97 -3.34
N CYS A 262 -2.64 -2.90 -2.45
CA CYS A 262 -1.23 -2.84 -2.86
C CYS A 262 -0.82 -4.07 -3.69
N ARG A 263 -1.22 -5.29 -3.28
CA ARG A 263 -0.91 -6.52 -4.03
C ARG A 263 -1.51 -6.49 -5.43
N ARG A 264 -2.75 -6.03 -5.57
CA ARG A 264 -3.44 -5.94 -6.87
C ARG A 264 -2.87 -4.88 -7.81
N LEU A 265 -2.18 -3.87 -7.28
CA LEU A 265 -1.48 -2.86 -8.07
C LEU A 265 -0.06 -3.25 -8.47
N THR A 266 0.54 -4.23 -7.77
CA THR A 266 1.96 -4.56 -7.90
C THR A 266 2.17 -5.70 -8.90
N ARG A 267 3.07 -5.50 -9.86
CA ARG A 267 3.46 -6.53 -10.85
C ARG A 267 4.46 -7.52 -10.22
N PRO A 268 4.46 -8.82 -10.59
CA PRO A 268 5.48 -9.76 -10.14
C PRO A 268 6.91 -9.27 -10.40
N LYS A 269 7.14 -8.61 -11.55
CA LYS A 269 8.43 -8.00 -11.85
C LYS A 269 8.87 -6.97 -10.80
N ASP A 270 7.96 -6.09 -10.37
CA ASP A 270 8.26 -5.03 -9.39
C ASP A 270 8.42 -5.57 -7.98
N TRP A 271 7.76 -6.69 -7.68
CA TRP A 271 7.84 -7.40 -6.41
C TRP A 271 9.15 -8.18 -6.26
N HIS A 272 9.56 -8.88 -7.32
CA HIS A 272 10.79 -9.69 -7.34
C HIS A 272 12.05 -8.91 -7.75
N ALA A 273 11.91 -7.63 -8.10
CA ALA A 273 13.04 -6.76 -8.41
C ALA A 273 14.07 -6.82 -7.27
N LYS A 274 15.24 -7.41 -7.56
CA LYS A 274 16.33 -7.49 -6.59
C LYS A 274 16.79 -6.08 -6.28
N THR A 275 16.89 -5.75 -4.99
CA THR A 275 17.66 -4.58 -4.54
C THR A 275 19.11 -4.82 -4.94
N VAL A 276 19.55 -4.14 -6.01
CA VAL A 276 20.97 -4.04 -6.31
C VAL A 276 21.61 -3.34 -5.12
N GLN A 277 22.75 -3.86 -4.64
CA GLN A 277 23.40 -3.44 -3.40
C GLN A 277 23.57 -1.91 -3.36
N GLY A 278 22.83 -1.24 -2.48
CA GLY A 278 22.82 0.23 -2.33
C GLY A 278 21.60 0.98 -2.87
N GLN A 279 20.64 0.31 -3.54
CA GLN A 279 19.37 0.92 -3.95
C GLN A 279 18.24 0.63 -2.96
N GLU A 280 17.33 1.61 -2.80
CA GLU A 280 16.11 1.47 -1.99
C GLU A 280 15.26 0.29 -2.50
N ALA A 281 14.63 -0.43 -1.57
CA ALA A 281 13.68 -1.47 -1.96
C ALA A 281 12.55 -0.87 -2.80
N SER A 282 12.09 -1.62 -3.80
CA SER A 282 10.94 -1.26 -4.64
C SER A 282 9.81 -0.74 -3.74
N LYS A 283 9.38 0.52 -3.94
CA LYS A 283 8.35 1.17 -3.10
C LYS A 283 7.13 0.26 -2.91
N PHE A 284 6.74 -0.45 -3.98
CA PHE A 284 5.66 -1.42 -4.03
C PHE A 284 5.79 -2.53 -2.97
N ARG A 285 6.99 -3.10 -2.86
CA ARG A 285 7.29 -4.16 -1.89
C ARG A 285 7.26 -3.63 -0.46
N LEU A 286 7.80 -2.43 -0.24
CA LEU A 286 7.78 -1.80 1.09
C LEU A 286 6.35 -1.55 1.58
N CYS A 287 5.45 -1.06 0.72
CA CYS A 287 4.05 -0.81 1.11
C CYS A 287 3.36 -2.10 1.58
N ILE A 288 3.50 -3.19 0.83
CA ILE A 288 2.90 -4.49 1.19
C ILE A 288 3.52 -5.00 2.50
N ASP A 289 4.85 -5.01 2.60
CA ASP A 289 5.58 -5.49 3.78
C ASP A 289 5.19 -4.71 5.05
N VAL A 290 5.04 -3.39 4.97
CA VAL A 290 4.66 -2.53 6.11
C VAL A 290 3.23 -2.83 6.55
N LEU A 291 2.28 -2.84 5.61
CA LEU A 291 0.87 -3.07 5.92
C LEU A 291 0.62 -4.49 6.46
N GLU A 292 1.32 -5.51 5.92
CA GLU A 292 1.22 -6.88 6.43
C GLU A 292 1.74 -7.01 7.86
N ARG A 293 2.86 -6.33 8.18
CA ARG A 293 3.41 -6.31 9.54
C ARG A 293 2.44 -5.68 10.54
N GLU A 294 1.83 -4.56 10.19
CA GLU A 294 0.87 -3.90 11.08
C GLU A 294 -0.42 -4.70 11.26
N ARG A 295 -0.92 -5.34 10.21
CA ARG A 295 -2.06 -6.26 10.31
C ARG A 295 -1.77 -7.43 11.25
N GLN A 296 -0.56 -7.98 11.20
CA GLN A 296 -0.13 -9.07 12.09
C GLN A 296 0.08 -8.63 13.54
N ARG A 297 0.39 -7.35 13.78
CA ARG A 297 0.52 -6.78 15.13
C ARG A 297 -0.84 -6.59 15.82
N ASN A 298 -1.87 -6.26 15.05
CA ASN A 298 -3.22 -6.00 15.55
C ASN A 298 -4.29 -6.92 14.92
N PRO A 299 -4.24 -8.25 15.13
CA PRO A 299 -5.32 -9.14 14.70
C PRO A 299 -6.57 -8.87 15.54
N THR A 300 -7.67 -8.47 14.91
CA THR A 300 -8.96 -8.31 15.59
C THR A 300 -9.55 -9.66 15.99
N SER A 301 -10.38 -9.67 17.04
CA SER A 301 -10.92 -10.85 17.73
C SER A 301 -11.83 -11.77 16.90
N THR A 302 -12.10 -11.45 15.64
CA THR A 302 -13.04 -12.18 14.78
C THR A 302 -12.38 -13.34 14.00
N ASP A 303 -11.04 -13.39 13.93
CA ASP A 303 -10.30 -14.43 13.19
C ASP A 303 -10.01 -15.69 14.03
N VAL A 304 -10.50 -15.79 15.27
CA VAL A 304 -10.12 -16.87 16.20
C VAL A 304 -10.66 -18.24 15.77
N SER A 305 -11.65 -18.30 14.88
CA SER A 305 -12.34 -19.56 14.55
C SER A 305 -11.68 -20.42 13.47
N ILE A 306 -10.75 -19.88 12.65
CA ILE A 306 -10.07 -20.63 11.57
C ILE A 306 -8.60 -20.97 11.93
N THR A 307 -8.09 -20.40 13.02
CA THR A 307 -6.65 -20.20 13.23
C THR A 307 -6.00 -21.25 14.14
N SER A 308 -6.49 -22.50 14.18
CA SER A 308 -5.92 -23.52 15.08
C SER A 308 -4.56 -24.09 14.58
N LEU A 309 -4.39 -24.29 13.27
CA LEU A 309 -3.10 -24.79 12.71
C LEU A 309 -2.09 -23.68 12.40
N THR A 310 -2.55 -22.49 12.00
CA THR A 310 -1.69 -21.35 11.67
C THR A 310 -1.10 -20.68 12.91
N LEU A 311 -1.79 -20.73 14.06
CA LEU A 311 -1.27 -20.21 15.34
C LEU A 311 0.05 -20.86 15.76
N PHE A 312 0.24 -22.16 15.49
CA PHE A 312 1.48 -22.87 15.84
C PHE A 312 2.67 -22.44 14.99
N ASP A 313 2.47 -22.25 13.68
CA ASP A 313 3.51 -21.73 12.78
C ASP A 313 3.81 -20.24 13.07
N ASP A 314 2.81 -19.47 13.49
CA ASP A 314 2.96 -18.06 13.89
C ASP A 314 3.70 -17.89 15.22
N LEU A 315 3.39 -18.71 16.23
CA LEU A 315 4.15 -18.76 17.48
C LEU A 315 5.60 -19.18 17.21
N HIS A 316 5.81 -20.14 16.30
CA HIS A 316 7.14 -20.59 15.91
C HIS A 316 7.96 -19.47 15.26
N ARG A 317 7.37 -18.70 14.34
CA ARG A 317 8.05 -17.55 13.70
C ARG A 317 8.35 -16.42 14.70
N LYS A 318 7.42 -16.11 15.60
CA LYS A 318 7.61 -15.10 16.66
C LYS A 318 8.73 -15.51 17.63
N LEU A 319 8.76 -16.77 18.04
CA LEU A 319 9.78 -17.28 18.96
C LEU A 319 11.17 -17.29 18.31
N LEU A 320 11.27 -17.68 17.04
CA LEU A 320 12.51 -17.61 16.27
C LEU A 320 13.03 -16.17 16.10
N TYR A 321 12.14 -15.21 15.83
CA TYR A 321 12.49 -13.80 15.72
C TYR A 321 13.02 -13.22 17.04
N LEU A 322 12.36 -13.52 18.16
CA LEU A 322 12.78 -13.09 19.48
C LEU A 322 14.10 -13.75 19.89
N GLU A 323 14.28 -15.05 19.63
CA GLU A 323 15.57 -15.74 19.87
C GLU A 323 16.71 -15.11 19.08
N ASN A 324 16.49 -14.76 17.79
CA ASN A 324 17.49 -14.10 16.97
C ASN A 324 17.84 -12.70 17.50
N ARG A 325 16.86 -11.92 17.97
CA ARG A 325 17.12 -10.61 18.58
C ARG A 325 17.86 -10.71 19.90
N VAL A 326 17.48 -11.66 20.75
CA VAL A 326 18.16 -11.91 22.02
C VAL A 326 19.59 -12.43 21.78
N ALA A 327 19.80 -13.28 20.77
CA ALA A 327 21.12 -13.73 20.35
C ALA A 327 21.98 -12.56 19.86
N LEU A 328 21.41 -11.67 19.03
CA LEU A 328 22.09 -10.46 18.55
C LEU A 328 22.43 -9.52 19.72
N ALA A 329 21.50 -9.32 20.66
CA ALA A 329 21.72 -8.51 21.85
C ALA A 329 22.81 -9.09 22.76
N ARG A 330 22.88 -10.42 22.91
CA ARG A 330 23.99 -11.10 23.64
C ARG A 330 25.33 -10.91 22.95
N LEU A 331 25.35 -10.89 21.61
CA LEU A 331 26.57 -10.69 20.84
C LEU A 331 27.09 -9.24 20.95
N LEU A 332 26.18 -8.27 20.92
CA LEU A 332 26.52 -6.85 20.91
C LEU A 332 26.70 -6.26 22.31
N PHE A 333 25.95 -6.77 23.31
CA PHE A 333 25.87 -6.23 24.68
C PHE A 333 25.84 -7.38 25.72
N PRO A 334 26.96 -8.10 25.90
CA PRO A 334 26.99 -9.35 26.67
C PRO A 334 26.78 -9.15 28.17
N VAL A 335 27.19 -8.00 28.73
CA VAL A 335 27.09 -7.71 30.17
C VAL A 335 25.65 -7.32 30.53
N GLU A 336 25.04 -6.48 29.72
CA GLU A 336 23.65 -6.04 29.82
C GLU A 336 22.71 -7.25 29.67
N ALA A 337 22.96 -8.09 28.66
CA ALA A 337 22.18 -9.31 28.43
C ALA A 337 22.34 -10.35 29.56
N LYS A 338 23.46 -10.32 30.30
CA LYS A 338 23.67 -11.17 31.49
C LYS A 338 22.86 -10.64 32.68
N VAL A 339 22.92 -9.34 32.95
CA VAL A 339 22.15 -8.70 34.03
C VAL A 339 20.64 -8.88 33.83
N THR A 340 20.13 -8.71 32.61
CA THR A 340 18.70 -8.93 32.32
C THR A 340 18.29 -10.40 32.51
N ARG A 341 19.18 -11.36 32.25
CA ARG A 341 18.93 -12.79 32.48
C ARG A 341 18.84 -13.10 33.98
N ASP A 342 19.73 -12.51 34.76
CA ASP A 342 19.79 -12.68 36.21
C ASP A 342 18.57 -12.03 36.91
N ILE A 343 18.05 -10.92 36.36
CA ILE A 343 16.82 -10.26 36.83
C ILE A 343 15.55 -11.06 36.45
N ALA A 344 15.57 -11.80 35.33
CA ALA A 344 14.39 -12.47 34.80
C ALA A 344 14.09 -13.86 35.43
N HIS A 345 14.88 -14.34 36.40
CA HIS A 345 14.75 -15.69 37.00
C HIS A 345 14.47 -16.80 35.97
N ALA A 346 15.15 -16.76 34.83
CA ALA A 346 15.01 -17.78 33.80
C ALA A 346 15.95 -18.96 34.11
N ASP A 347 15.37 -20.07 34.57
CA ASP A 347 16.03 -21.33 34.92
C ASP A 347 17.06 -21.82 33.88
N GLU A 348 18.10 -22.48 34.39
CA GLU A 348 19.34 -22.96 33.75
C GLU A 348 19.19 -24.01 32.62
N ASN A 349 18.17 -23.94 31.76
CA ASN A 349 18.00 -24.87 30.63
C ASN A 349 18.18 -24.25 29.24
N LEU A 350 18.87 -23.11 29.14
CA LEU A 350 19.35 -22.58 27.87
C LEU A 350 20.71 -23.22 27.52
N LYS A 351 20.68 -24.44 26.96
CA LYS A 351 21.86 -24.97 26.25
C LYS A 351 22.27 -23.95 25.17
N GLU A 352 23.56 -23.64 25.14
CA GLU A 352 24.18 -22.71 24.20
C GLU A 352 23.70 -22.97 22.77
N LEU A 353 23.33 -21.88 22.07
CA LEU A 353 22.99 -21.90 20.66
C LEU A 353 24.26 -22.20 19.86
N ASP A 354 24.38 -23.41 19.32
CA ASP A 354 25.38 -23.74 18.30
C ASP A 354 24.96 -23.09 16.99
N LEU A 355 25.74 -22.11 16.52
CA LEU A 355 25.50 -21.36 15.28
C LEU A 355 25.62 -22.24 14.02
N ASN A 356 26.07 -23.50 14.16
CA ASN A 356 26.19 -24.47 13.07
C ASN A 356 25.03 -25.49 13.00
N GLU A 357 23.98 -25.33 13.82
CA GLU A 357 22.82 -26.24 13.79
C GLU A 357 22.07 -26.17 12.45
N THR A 358 21.68 -27.34 11.92
CA THR A 358 20.88 -27.40 10.69
C THR A 358 19.45 -26.87 10.93
N PRO A 359 18.79 -26.24 9.94
CA PRO A 359 17.45 -25.66 10.09
C PRO A 359 16.40 -26.68 10.60
N THR A 360 16.57 -27.95 10.26
CA THR A 360 15.74 -29.07 10.71
C THR A 360 15.94 -29.42 12.19
N ALA A 361 17.17 -29.29 12.72
CA ALA A 361 17.47 -29.50 14.13
C ALA A 361 16.91 -28.34 14.99
N GLN A 362 17.06 -27.11 14.52
CA GLN A 362 16.48 -25.92 15.16
C GLN A 362 14.96 -26.02 15.26
N LYS A 363 14.29 -26.44 14.16
CA LYS A 363 12.83 -26.65 14.15
C LYS A 363 12.40 -27.69 15.18
N LYS A 364 13.09 -28.84 15.27
CA LYS A 364 12.79 -29.90 16.26
C LYS A 364 12.97 -29.43 17.70
N ARG A 365 14.05 -28.68 17.99
CA ARG A 365 14.31 -28.11 19.32
C ARG A 365 13.19 -27.14 19.73
N LEU A 366 12.79 -26.25 18.84
CA LEU A 366 11.74 -25.26 19.09
C LEU A 366 10.37 -25.92 19.30
N VAL A 367 10.03 -26.93 18.50
CA VAL A 367 8.79 -27.71 18.68
C VAL A 367 8.79 -28.42 20.04
N SER A 368 9.90 -29.06 20.44
CA SER A 368 9.99 -29.73 21.74
C SER A 368 9.85 -28.77 22.93
N ARG A 369 10.30 -27.51 22.79
CA ARG A 369 10.14 -26.48 23.83
C ARG A 369 8.71 -25.94 23.89
N LEU A 370 8.06 -25.75 22.74
CA LEU A 370 6.64 -25.39 22.70
C LEU A 370 5.76 -26.49 23.31
N GLU A 371 6.07 -27.77 23.06
CA GLU A 371 5.39 -28.91 23.68
C GLU A 371 5.64 -29.00 25.19
N ALA A 372 6.84 -28.66 25.67
CA ALA A 372 7.16 -28.60 27.09
C ALA A 372 6.40 -27.47 27.80
N LEU A 373 6.34 -26.28 27.20
CA LEU A 373 5.59 -25.12 27.70
C LEU A 373 4.07 -25.34 27.67
N ALA A 374 3.58 -26.11 26.71
CA ALA A 374 2.17 -26.51 26.66
C ALA A 374 1.78 -27.49 27.79
N LYS A 375 2.74 -28.29 28.28
CA LYS A 375 2.51 -29.29 29.34
C LYS A 375 2.55 -28.72 30.76
N THR A 376 3.14 -27.55 30.99
CA THR A 376 3.27 -26.95 32.34
C THR A 376 2.00 -26.24 32.84
N GLY A 377 0.91 -26.18 32.07
CA GLY A 377 -0.38 -25.65 32.53
C GLY A 377 -0.40 -24.14 32.85
N THR A 378 0.72 -23.43 32.66
CA THR A 378 0.92 -22.00 32.94
C THR A 378 0.91 -21.14 31.67
N GLY A 379 0.25 -21.61 30.61
CA GLY A 379 0.32 -21.09 29.23
C GLY A 379 -0.24 -19.69 28.96
N SER A 380 -0.60 -18.90 29.96
CA SER A 380 -1.04 -17.51 29.78
C SER A 380 -0.27 -16.49 30.62
N VAL A 381 0.32 -16.89 31.74
CA VAL A 381 0.91 -15.94 32.69
C VAL A 381 2.39 -15.69 32.39
N GLU A 382 3.16 -16.71 32.02
CA GLU A 382 4.60 -16.54 31.74
C GLU A 382 4.88 -15.82 30.42
N ILE A 383 4.06 -16.06 29.38
CA ILE A 383 4.17 -15.30 28.11
C ILE A 383 3.85 -13.83 28.35
N CYS A 384 2.89 -13.53 29.23
CA CYS A 384 2.54 -12.18 29.62
C CYS A 384 3.68 -11.56 30.45
N CYS A 385 4.28 -12.28 31.40
CA CYS A 385 5.42 -11.80 32.19
C CYS A 385 6.68 -11.55 31.35
N ILE A 386 6.97 -12.40 30.35
CA ILE A 386 8.10 -12.21 29.43
C ILE A 386 7.87 -10.98 28.54
N LEU A 387 6.62 -10.74 28.09
CA LEU A 387 6.26 -9.52 27.37
C LEU A 387 6.31 -8.28 28.29
N GLN A 388 5.82 -8.37 29.53
CA GLN A 388 5.82 -7.28 30.51
C GLN A 388 7.24 -6.87 30.93
N ALA A 389 8.15 -7.84 31.08
CA ALA A 389 9.54 -7.60 31.46
C ALA A 389 10.39 -7.03 30.30
N ALA A 390 9.97 -7.21 29.05
CA ALA A 390 10.66 -6.70 27.87
C ALA A 390 10.27 -5.24 27.50
N ILE A 391 9.11 -4.76 27.96
CA ILE A 391 8.60 -3.41 27.66
C ILE A 391 9.53 -2.27 28.14
N PRO A 392 10.13 -2.31 29.34
CA PRO A 392 11.06 -1.27 29.79
C PRO A 392 12.36 -1.20 28.97
N TYR A 393 12.76 -2.33 28.37
CA TYR A 393 13.99 -2.42 27.58
C TYR A 393 13.80 -2.05 26.10
N LEU A 394 12.58 -2.17 25.56
CA LEU A 394 12.24 -1.66 24.24
C LEU A 394 12.28 -0.11 24.21
N ALA A 395 11.85 0.55 25.28
CA ALA A 395 11.93 2.01 25.42
C ALA A 395 13.40 2.52 25.54
N LEU A 396 14.29 1.74 26.16
CA LEU A 396 15.73 2.06 26.21
C LEU A 396 16.42 1.85 24.86
N LEU A 397 15.99 0.86 24.07
CA LEU A 397 16.50 0.63 22.71
C LEU A 397 16.00 1.66 21.70
N GLU A 398 14.78 2.17 21.84
CA GLU A 398 14.25 3.27 21.01
C GLU A 398 14.98 4.59 21.28
N ASN A 399 15.24 4.93 22.55
CA ASN A 399 15.99 6.14 22.92
C ASN A 399 17.47 6.07 22.48
N PHE A 400 18.08 4.88 22.41
CA PHE A 400 19.46 4.75 21.94
C PHE A 400 19.58 4.82 20.41
N PHE A 401 18.56 4.36 19.67
CA PHE A 401 18.52 4.49 18.21
C PHE A 401 18.33 5.93 17.73
N GLU A 402 17.71 6.82 18.52
CA GLU A 402 17.68 8.26 18.22
C GLU A 402 19.06 8.94 18.40
N LEU A 403 19.89 8.47 19.33
CA LEU A 403 21.22 9.02 19.60
C LEU A 403 22.33 8.49 18.69
N THR A 404 22.10 7.35 18.02
CA THR A 404 23.00 6.82 17.00
C THR A 404 22.28 6.69 15.66
N ARG A 405 22.07 7.81 14.96
CA ARG A 405 21.83 7.78 13.50
C ARG A 405 22.96 6.97 12.85
N PRO A 406 22.69 5.82 12.20
CA PRO A 406 23.76 5.04 11.62
C PRO A 406 24.19 5.66 10.29
N VAL A 407 25.35 6.32 10.32
CA VAL A 407 26.21 6.41 9.14
C VAL A 407 26.57 4.98 8.74
N HIS A 408 26.06 4.55 7.58
CA HIS A 408 26.46 3.40 6.76
C HIS A 408 26.92 2.10 7.47
N SER A 409 26.12 1.05 7.30
CA SER A 409 26.35 -0.32 7.79
C SER A 409 27.62 -1.02 7.29
N SER A 410 28.29 -0.50 6.26
CA SER A 410 29.61 -0.99 5.83
C SER A 410 30.74 -0.47 6.74
N SER A 411 30.64 0.75 7.28
CA SER A 411 31.61 1.28 8.23
C SER A 411 31.53 0.58 9.59
N PHE A 412 30.34 0.14 10.00
CA PHE A 412 30.13 -0.58 11.26
C PHE A 412 30.71 -2.01 11.21
N LEU A 413 30.55 -2.72 10.10
CA LEU A 413 31.16 -4.05 9.89
C LEU A 413 32.68 -3.97 9.70
N ILE A 414 33.19 -2.89 9.07
CA ILE A 414 34.64 -2.64 8.97
C ILE A 414 35.22 -2.23 10.34
N PHE A 415 34.47 -1.50 11.16
CA PHE A 415 34.85 -1.14 12.54
C PHE A 415 34.88 -2.38 13.45
N LEU A 416 33.86 -3.25 13.38
CA LEU A 416 33.83 -4.53 14.08
C LEU A 416 34.94 -5.49 13.60
N GLY A 417 35.23 -5.52 12.29
CA GLY A 417 36.34 -6.29 11.73
C GLY A 417 37.73 -5.77 12.12
N LYS A 418 37.86 -4.49 12.46
CA LYS A 418 39.11 -3.91 12.99
C LYS A 418 39.29 -4.13 14.49
N ILE A 419 38.21 -4.27 15.26
CA ILE A 419 38.26 -4.56 16.70
C ILE A 419 38.62 -6.03 16.95
N HIS A 420 38.12 -6.96 16.12
CA HIS A 420 38.47 -8.40 16.23
C HIS A 420 39.94 -8.72 15.88
N LYS A 421 40.71 -7.76 15.37
CA LYS A 421 42.16 -7.90 15.12
C LYS A 421 43.04 -7.22 16.17
N LYS A 422 42.45 -6.65 17.23
CA LYS A 422 43.19 -5.93 18.29
C LYS A 422 42.79 -6.29 19.72
N VAL A 423 41.96 -7.32 19.91
CA VAL A 423 41.87 -8.12 21.14
C VAL A 423 42.42 -9.49 20.80
#